data_AF-A0A8T3BHB7-F1
#
_entry.id   AF-A0A8T3BHB7-F1
#
_cell.length_a   1.000
_cell.length_b   1.000
_cell.length_c   1.000
_cell.angle_alpha   90.00
_cell.angle_beta   90.00
_cell.angle_gamma   90.00
#
_symmetry.space_group_name_H-M   'P 1'
#
loop_
_entity.id
_entity.type
_entity.pdbx_description
1 polymer ?
#
loop_
_entity_poly.entity_id
_entity_poly.type
_entity_poly.pdbx_seq_one_letter_code
_entity_poly.pdbx_strand_id
1 'polypeptide(L)'
;MVSWDTVCLPKQNGGLGIPSLNALQFAFNCSVIHRMYNYSSPLSSWLSSHYTSPWRPPTPKASKFWVSVCRTAAIVKSNFNFVITPNAPISLLWDHWCNGTTLADFVDDTNLGCFSSPLLKNYISNLNWQFADEVPQHLKIAVSSLQIHESASSCLIWKDLVKSKFRDFVEDFYNSLHVCSWNKFVWHKRNSLKHAVYVWLALVGGLKTKDALKLRNIYVPAICSLCQSAPETVYHLFFEFQYSFSILNSIIPGSENFLLRPTILQLFHWLESKYAASHLSLNFMLLTVCCIIYQIWKERNCRRFGNEFKSSSTLLNSVKKVVIGKVFN
;
A
#
# COMPACT_ATOMS: atom_id res chain seq x y z
N MET A 1 -11.12 -8.77 17.08
CA MET A 1 -9.74 -8.71 16.57
C MET A 1 -9.78 -7.82 15.34
N VAL A 2 -8.74 -7.04 15.04
CA VAL A 2 -8.71 -6.31 13.75
C VAL A 2 -8.53 -7.34 12.64
N SER A 3 -9.27 -7.22 11.53
CA SER A 3 -9.15 -8.18 10.44
C SER A 3 -7.77 -8.09 9.80
N TRP A 4 -7.31 -9.21 9.26
CA TRP A 4 -6.02 -9.25 8.55
C TRP A 4 -6.02 -8.31 7.34
N ASP A 5 -7.16 -8.17 6.66
CA ASP A 5 -7.31 -7.25 5.53
C ASP A 5 -7.01 -5.80 5.94
N THR A 6 -7.51 -5.33 7.10
CA THR A 6 -7.21 -3.99 7.61
C THR A 6 -5.74 -3.86 8.03
N VAL A 7 -5.16 -4.89 8.65
CA VAL A 7 -3.73 -4.90 9.01
C VAL A 7 -2.86 -4.75 7.76
N CYS A 8 -3.25 -5.43 6.67
CA CYS A 8 -2.49 -5.50 5.44
C CYS A 8 -2.61 -4.27 4.53
N LEU A 9 -3.36 -3.25 4.95
CA LEU A 9 -3.41 -1.99 4.22
C LEU A 9 -2.11 -1.20 4.42
N PRO A 10 -1.69 -0.41 3.41
CA PRO A 10 -0.68 0.62 3.60
C PRO A 10 -1.05 1.57 4.76
N LYS A 11 -0.05 2.17 5.38
CA LYS A 11 -0.24 3.11 6.50
C LYS A 11 -1.16 4.27 6.13
N GLN A 12 -1.03 4.79 4.90
CA GLN A 12 -1.88 5.87 4.38
C GLN A 12 -3.36 5.47 4.25
N ASN A 13 -3.63 4.19 3.99
CA ASN A 13 -4.97 3.63 3.88
C ASN A 13 -5.48 3.05 5.21
N GLY A 14 -4.78 3.33 6.32
CA GLY A 14 -5.22 2.98 7.66
C GLY A 14 -4.81 1.60 8.17
N GLY A 15 -3.86 0.92 7.52
CA GLY A 15 -3.28 -0.33 8.02
C GLY A 15 -1.92 -0.15 8.71
N LEU A 16 -1.21 -1.26 8.91
CA LEU A 16 0.13 -1.27 9.51
C LEU A 16 1.26 -1.17 8.48
N GLY A 17 0.94 -1.23 7.18
CA GLY A 17 1.93 -1.20 6.10
C GLY A 17 2.57 -2.57 5.83
N ILE A 18 1.92 -3.66 6.23
CA ILE A 18 2.34 -5.02 5.87
C ILE A 18 1.60 -5.40 4.59
N PRO A 19 2.26 -5.65 3.45
CA PRO A 19 1.54 -5.97 2.23
C PRO A 19 0.80 -7.31 2.34
N SER A 20 -0.40 -7.39 1.76
CA SER A 20 -1.17 -8.64 1.66
C SER A 20 -0.47 -9.65 0.72
N LEU A 21 -0.75 -10.94 0.91
CA LEU A 21 -0.27 -11.97 -0.03
C LEU A 21 -0.75 -11.71 -1.46
N ASN A 22 -1.97 -11.19 -1.63
CA ASN A 22 -2.51 -10.84 -2.94
C ASN A 22 -1.72 -9.69 -3.58
N ALA A 23 -1.39 -8.65 -2.81
CA ALA A 23 -0.55 -7.55 -3.30
C ALA A 23 0.87 -8.01 -3.66
N LEU A 24 1.45 -8.91 -2.86
CA LEU A 24 2.76 -9.49 -3.13
C LEU A 24 2.74 -10.36 -4.39
N GLN A 25 1.72 -11.20 -4.56
CA GLN A 25 1.54 -12.04 -5.75
C GLN A 25 1.34 -11.18 -7.01
N PHE A 26 0.54 -10.13 -6.91
CA PHE A 26 0.34 -9.16 -7.98
C PHE A 26 1.66 -8.49 -8.39
N ALA A 27 2.38 -7.93 -7.42
CA ALA A 27 3.66 -7.29 -7.67
C ALA A 27 4.72 -8.25 -8.21
N PHE A 28 4.71 -9.51 -7.76
CA PHE A 28 5.56 -10.56 -8.29
C PHE A 28 5.23 -10.87 -9.75
N ASN A 29 3.95 -11.03 -10.10
CA ASN A 29 3.52 -11.24 -11.47
C ASN A 29 3.93 -10.06 -12.38
N CYS A 30 3.68 -8.81 -11.96
CA CYS A 30 4.12 -7.62 -12.70
C CYS A 30 5.64 -7.58 -12.87
N SER A 31 6.39 -7.96 -11.84
CA SER A 31 7.85 -8.04 -11.90
C SER A 31 8.35 -9.12 -12.86
N VAL A 32 7.67 -10.27 -12.93
CA VAL A 32 7.99 -11.34 -13.88
C VAL A 32 7.75 -10.85 -15.32
N ILE A 33 6.60 -10.22 -15.57
CA ILE A 33 6.27 -9.65 -16.89
C ILE A 33 7.32 -8.60 -17.27
N HIS A 34 7.58 -7.62 -16.40
CA HIS A 34 8.58 -6.59 -16.65
C HIS A 34 9.98 -7.17 -16.89
N ARG A 35 10.37 -8.22 -16.17
CA ARG A 35 11.67 -8.88 -16.38
C ARG A 35 11.74 -9.69 -17.67
N MET A 36 10.64 -10.30 -18.09
CA MET A 36 10.55 -11.08 -19.32
C MET A 36 10.95 -10.25 -20.55
N TYR A 37 10.58 -8.97 -20.59
CA TYR A 37 10.86 -8.07 -21.72
C TYR A 37 12.16 -7.28 -21.57
N ASN A 38 12.54 -6.88 -20.35
CA ASN A 38 13.64 -5.93 -20.15
C ASN A 38 15.00 -6.57 -19.82
N TYR A 39 15.05 -7.86 -19.50
CA TYR A 39 16.29 -8.51 -19.05
C TYR A 39 16.55 -9.83 -19.78
N SER A 40 17.80 -10.06 -20.16
CA SER A 40 18.28 -11.35 -20.68
C SER A 40 18.66 -12.28 -19.51
N SER A 41 17.72 -13.11 -19.08
CA SER A 41 17.92 -14.12 -18.04
C SER A 41 17.49 -15.49 -18.58
N PRO A 42 17.96 -16.60 -17.98
CA PRO A 42 17.48 -17.93 -18.35
C PRO A 42 15.96 -18.04 -18.23
N LEU A 43 15.37 -17.45 -17.19
CA LEU A 43 13.93 -17.44 -16.97
C LEU A 43 13.19 -16.65 -18.05
N SER A 44 13.62 -15.43 -18.38
CA SER A 44 12.98 -14.63 -19.42
C SER A 44 13.08 -15.29 -20.80
N SER A 45 14.25 -15.86 -21.13
CA SER A 45 14.45 -16.59 -22.37
C SER A 45 13.55 -17.82 -22.47
N TRP A 46 13.42 -18.57 -21.37
CA TRP A 46 12.53 -19.73 -21.29
C TRP A 46 11.05 -19.34 -21.42
N LEU A 47 10.61 -18.30 -20.71
CA LEU A 47 9.22 -17.81 -20.77
C LEU A 47 8.85 -17.31 -22.17
N SER A 48 9.72 -16.51 -22.80
CA SER A 48 9.50 -16.00 -24.15
C SER A 48 9.50 -17.13 -25.20
N SER A 49 10.36 -18.14 -25.05
CA SER A 49 10.37 -19.29 -25.97
C SER A 49 9.13 -20.18 -25.80
N HIS A 50 8.75 -20.50 -24.56
CA HIS A 50 7.68 -21.45 -24.27
C HIS A 50 6.27 -20.85 -24.42
N TYR A 51 6.09 -19.57 -24.05
CA TYR A 51 4.77 -18.93 -24.02
C TYR A 51 4.61 -17.74 -24.97
N THR A 52 5.71 -17.18 -25.48
CA THR A 52 5.75 -16.02 -26.39
C THR A 52 5.32 -14.70 -25.75
N SER A 53 4.15 -14.63 -25.12
CA SER A 53 3.57 -13.43 -24.53
C SER A 53 2.67 -13.78 -23.35
N PRO A 54 2.67 -12.99 -22.25
CA PRO A 54 1.71 -13.16 -21.16
C PRO A 54 0.28 -12.76 -21.55
N TRP A 55 0.08 -12.00 -22.64
CA TRP A 55 -1.24 -11.66 -23.17
C TRP A 55 -1.81 -12.71 -24.14
N ARG A 56 -1.01 -13.71 -24.51
CA ARG A 56 -1.52 -14.89 -25.22
C ARG A 56 -2.38 -15.74 -24.26
N PRO A 57 -3.58 -16.20 -24.69
CA PRO A 57 -4.38 -17.12 -23.88
C PRO A 57 -3.57 -18.35 -23.45
N PRO A 58 -3.53 -18.68 -22.14
CA PRO A 58 -2.74 -19.80 -21.66
C PRO A 58 -3.30 -21.13 -22.19
N THR A 59 -2.41 -22.03 -22.60
CA THR A 59 -2.81 -23.36 -23.05
C THR A 59 -3.34 -24.20 -21.88
N PRO A 60 -4.14 -25.27 -22.12
CA PRO A 60 -4.62 -26.15 -21.05
C PRO A 60 -3.51 -26.81 -20.23
N LYS A 61 -2.29 -26.93 -20.79
CA LYS A 61 -1.10 -27.49 -20.14
C LYS A 61 -0.29 -26.45 -19.35
N ALA A 62 -0.68 -25.17 -19.38
CA ALA A 62 0.03 -24.11 -18.71
C ALA A 62 0.03 -24.30 -17.19
N SER A 63 1.16 -23.99 -16.54
CA SER A 63 1.27 -24.07 -15.09
C SER A 63 0.34 -23.07 -14.41
N LYS A 64 -0.10 -23.37 -13.19
CA LYS A 64 -0.92 -22.42 -12.38
C LYS A 64 -0.21 -21.08 -12.17
N PHE A 65 1.13 -21.11 -12.10
CA PHE A 65 1.95 -19.91 -12.07
C PHE A 65 1.76 -19.07 -13.35
N TRP A 66 1.91 -19.67 -14.54
CA TRP A 66 1.76 -18.92 -15.78
C TRP A 66 0.33 -18.39 -15.97
N VAL A 67 -0.68 -19.19 -15.62
CA VAL A 67 -2.09 -18.73 -15.63
C VAL A 67 -2.29 -17.51 -14.72
N SER A 68 -1.65 -17.47 -13.54
CA SER A 68 -1.66 -16.30 -12.65
C SER A 68 -1.03 -15.08 -13.32
N VAL A 69 0.12 -15.24 -13.97
CA VAL A 69 0.81 -14.18 -14.70
C VAL A 69 -0.06 -13.62 -15.82
N CYS A 70 -0.66 -14.47 -16.66
CA CYS A 70 -1.58 -14.06 -17.73
C CYS A 70 -2.80 -13.29 -17.19
N ARG A 71 -3.39 -13.75 -16.08
CA ARG A 71 -4.51 -13.04 -15.44
C ARG A 71 -4.12 -11.65 -14.98
N THR A 72 -2.96 -11.51 -14.33
CA THR A 72 -2.45 -10.19 -13.95
C THR A 72 -2.17 -9.33 -15.17
N ALA A 73 -1.52 -9.87 -16.21
CA ALA A 73 -1.23 -9.14 -17.45
C ALA A 73 -2.49 -8.59 -18.12
N ALA A 74 -3.59 -9.36 -18.13
CA ALA A 74 -4.87 -8.92 -18.66
C ALA A 74 -5.48 -7.75 -17.87
N ILE A 75 -5.41 -7.80 -16.52
CA ILE A 75 -5.94 -6.75 -15.64
C ILE A 75 -5.16 -5.44 -15.80
N VAL A 76 -3.83 -5.52 -15.96
CA VAL A 76 -2.95 -4.34 -15.96
C VAL A 76 -2.43 -3.99 -17.35
N LYS A 77 -3.10 -4.45 -18.42
CA LYS A 77 -2.70 -4.23 -19.82
C LYS A 77 -2.42 -2.74 -20.10
N SER A 78 -3.32 -1.86 -19.67
CA SER A 78 -3.21 -0.40 -19.82
C SER A 78 -2.06 0.24 -19.04
N ASN A 79 -1.52 -0.46 -18.04
CA ASN A 79 -0.42 0.05 -17.23
C ASN A 79 0.94 -0.31 -17.83
N PHE A 80 1.00 -1.22 -18.79
CA PHE A 80 2.23 -1.61 -19.46
C PHE A 80 2.31 -0.92 -20.83
N ASN A 81 3.36 -0.14 -21.03
CA ASN A 81 3.60 0.58 -22.29
C ASN A 81 4.82 0.01 -22.99
N PHE A 82 4.66 -0.36 -24.26
CA PHE A 82 5.75 -0.89 -25.07
C PHE A 82 6.50 0.24 -25.78
N VAL A 83 7.82 0.17 -25.70
CA VAL A 83 8.76 0.93 -26.51
C VAL A 83 9.42 -0.04 -27.46
N ILE A 84 9.27 0.21 -28.77
CA ILE A 84 9.84 -0.64 -29.81
C ILE A 84 11.35 -0.45 -29.80
N THR A 85 12.07 -1.52 -29.44
CA THR A 85 13.54 -1.55 -29.48
C THR A 85 13.99 -2.74 -30.32
N PRO A 86 15.14 -2.66 -31.02
CA PRO A 86 15.57 -3.71 -31.96
C PRO A 86 15.73 -5.09 -31.36
N ASN A 87 16.12 -5.18 -30.08
CA ASN A 87 16.48 -6.44 -29.44
C ASN A 87 15.40 -7.01 -28.53
N ALA A 88 14.27 -6.31 -28.37
CA ALA A 88 13.26 -6.74 -27.42
C ALA A 88 12.46 -7.97 -27.88
N PRO A 89 12.13 -8.89 -26.95
CA PRO A 89 11.33 -10.07 -27.25
C PRO A 89 9.83 -9.75 -27.31
N ILE A 90 9.44 -8.68 -28.03
CA ILE A 90 8.04 -8.30 -28.24
C ILE A 90 7.38 -9.31 -29.18
N SER A 91 6.21 -9.83 -28.81
CA SER A 91 5.38 -10.65 -29.69
C SER A 91 4.66 -9.78 -30.71
N LEU A 92 4.80 -10.12 -31.98
CA LEU A 92 4.17 -9.38 -33.08
C LEU A 92 2.64 -9.34 -32.96
N LEU A 93 2.03 -10.48 -32.62
CA LEU A 93 0.57 -10.66 -32.67
C LEU A 93 -0.11 -10.42 -31.32
N TRP A 94 0.53 -10.79 -30.21
CA TRP A 94 -0.13 -10.86 -28.90
C TRP A 94 0.12 -9.64 -28.02
N ASP A 95 1.24 -8.95 -28.20
CA ASP A 95 1.58 -7.79 -27.40
C ASP A 95 0.92 -6.52 -27.96
N HIS A 96 0.55 -5.60 -27.08
CA HIS A 96 -0.15 -4.37 -27.46
C HIS A 96 0.79 -3.21 -27.78
N TRP A 97 1.78 -3.49 -28.64
CA TRP A 97 2.87 -2.56 -28.98
C TRP A 97 2.48 -1.52 -30.04
N CYS A 98 1.33 -1.66 -30.70
CA CYS A 98 0.81 -0.69 -31.67
C CYS A 98 -0.06 0.35 -30.95
N ASN A 99 0.54 1.42 -30.40
CA ASN A 99 -0.19 2.48 -29.69
C ASN A 99 -1.14 1.97 -28.59
N GLY A 100 -0.78 0.88 -27.90
CA GLY A 100 -1.60 0.29 -26.84
C GLY A 100 -2.60 -0.77 -27.31
N THR A 101 -2.63 -1.12 -28.60
CA THR A 101 -3.44 -2.20 -29.17
C THR A 101 -2.57 -3.26 -29.85
N THR A 102 -3.17 -4.41 -30.15
CA THR A 102 -2.49 -5.46 -30.93
C THR A 102 -2.42 -5.05 -32.40
N LEU A 103 -1.54 -5.69 -33.18
CA LEU A 103 -1.46 -5.43 -34.62
C LEU A 103 -2.80 -5.70 -35.34
N ALA A 104 -3.52 -6.74 -34.92
CA ALA A 104 -4.83 -7.09 -35.48
C ALA A 104 -5.85 -5.98 -35.23
N ASP A 105 -5.92 -5.48 -34.00
CA ASP A 105 -6.84 -4.39 -33.63
C ASP A 105 -6.44 -3.05 -34.27
N PHE A 106 -5.14 -2.83 -34.48
CA PHE A 106 -4.63 -1.58 -35.08
C PHE A 106 -4.96 -1.46 -36.57
N VAL A 107 -4.96 -2.58 -37.29
CA VAL A 107 -5.18 -2.62 -38.74
C VAL A 107 -6.60 -3.08 -39.11
N ASP A 108 -7.38 -3.51 -38.12
CA ASP A 108 -8.72 -4.11 -38.29
C ASP A 108 -8.68 -5.32 -39.24
N ASP A 109 -7.60 -6.13 -39.14
CA ASP A 109 -7.40 -7.35 -39.93
C ASP A 109 -6.90 -8.50 -39.05
N THR A 110 -7.64 -9.61 -39.09
CA THR A 110 -7.31 -10.83 -38.35
C THR A 110 -6.43 -11.80 -39.14
N ASN A 111 -6.25 -11.62 -40.46
CA ASN A 111 -5.48 -12.50 -41.33
C ASN A 111 -3.97 -12.19 -41.32
N LEU A 112 -3.35 -12.31 -40.14
CA LEU A 112 -1.92 -12.04 -39.94
C LEU A 112 -1.03 -13.28 -40.16
N GLY A 113 -1.50 -14.27 -40.93
CA GLY A 113 -0.75 -15.49 -41.25
C GLY A 113 0.47 -15.28 -42.15
N CYS A 114 0.63 -14.08 -42.70
CA CYS A 114 1.77 -13.69 -43.54
C CYS A 114 3.10 -13.52 -42.77
N PHE A 115 3.05 -13.51 -41.43
CA PHE A 115 4.26 -13.36 -40.61
C PHE A 115 4.85 -14.72 -40.22
N SER A 116 6.03 -15.02 -40.75
CA SER A 116 6.75 -16.28 -40.50
C SER A 116 7.32 -16.41 -39.07
N SER A 117 7.53 -15.29 -38.36
CA SER A 117 8.14 -15.24 -37.04
C SER A 117 7.20 -14.59 -36.01
N PRO A 118 7.10 -15.15 -34.78
CA PRO A 118 6.23 -14.60 -33.75
C PRO A 118 6.82 -13.36 -33.04
N LEU A 119 8.13 -13.08 -33.19
CA LEU A 119 8.84 -11.99 -32.49
C LEU A 119 9.13 -10.81 -33.42
N LEU A 120 8.90 -9.60 -32.90
CA LEU A 120 9.06 -8.32 -33.59
C LEU A 120 10.51 -8.03 -33.99
N LYS A 121 11.48 -8.39 -33.14
CA LYS A 121 12.91 -8.17 -33.39
C LYS A 121 13.43 -8.78 -34.70
N ASN A 122 12.77 -9.81 -35.22
CA ASN A 122 13.17 -10.46 -36.47
C ASN A 122 12.77 -9.64 -37.72
N TYR A 123 11.96 -8.59 -37.54
CA TYR A 123 11.53 -7.67 -38.58
C TYR A 123 12.18 -6.28 -38.43
N ILE A 124 13.18 -6.13 -37.56
CA ILE A 124 13.90 -4.87 -37.33
C ILE A 124 15.38 -5.09 -37.64
N SER A 125 15.93 -4.27 -38.54
CA SER A 125 17.37 -4.25 -38.81
C SER A 125 17.82 -2.80 -38.98
N ASN A 126 18.96 -2.41 -38.40
CA ASN A 126 19.51 -1.05 -38.53
C ASN A 126 18.47 0.07 -38.27
N LEU A 127 17.61 -0.10 -37.26
CA LEU A 127 16.51 0.82 -36.91
C LEU A 127 15.44 1.02 -38.01
N ASN A 128 15.37 0.11 -38.98
CA ASN A 128 14.37 0.11 -40.04
C ASN A 128 13.57 -1.19 -40.02
N TRP A 129 12.31 -1.08 -40.43
CA TRP A 129 11.43 -2.22 -40.62
C TRP A 129 11.81 -3.00 -41.88
N GLN A 130 11.95 -4.32 -41.75
CA GLN A 130 12.18 -5.24 -42.85
C GLN A 130 11.12 -6.32 -42.87
N PHE A 131 10.33 -6.36 -43.94
CA PHE A 131 9.27 -7.32 -44.15
C PHE A 131 9.51 -8.07 -45.47
N ALA A 132 9.14 -9.36 -45.50
CA ALA A 132 9.10 -10.12 -46.74
C ALA A 132 8.09 -9.54 -47.73
N ASP A 133 8.24 -9.86 -49.01
CA ASP A 133 7.31 -9.42 -50.07
C ASP A 133 5.89 -9.97 -49.89
N GLU A 134 5.77 -11.09 -49.18
CA GLU A 134 4.51 -11.76 -48.82
C GLU A 134 3.62 -10.94 -47.87
N VAL A 135 4.18 -9.94 -47.17
CA VAL A 135 3.41 -9.10 -46.24
C VAL A 135 2.65 -8.02 -47.01
N PRO A 136 1.31 -7.93 -46.87
CA PRO A 136 0.50 -6.90 -47.51
C PRO A 136 1.01 -5.45 -47.31
N GLN A 137 0.91 -4.64 -48.36
CA GLN A 137 1.41 -3.25 -48.36
C GLN A 137 0.76 -2.39 -47.28
N HIS A 138 -0.53 -2.60 -46.99
CA HIS A 138 -1.23 -1.84 -45.95
C HIS A 138 -0.64 -2.11 -44.54
N LEU A 139 -0.25 -3.35 -44.24
CA LEU A 139 0.46 -3.71 -43.00
C LEU A 139 1.85 -3.07 -42.94
N LYS A 140 2.60 -3.09 -44.06
CA LYS A 140 3.92 -2.45 -44.16
C LYS A 140 3.83 -0.96 -43.83
N ILE A 141 2.86 -0.25 -44.40
CA ILE A 141 2.65 1.19 -44.16
C ILE A 141 2.27 1.42 -42.69
N ALA A 142 1.31 0.66 -42.17
CA ALA A 142 0.83 0.78 -40.80
C ALA A 142 1.97 0.61 -39.78
N VAL A 143 2.80 -0.43 -39.92
CA VAL A 143 3.91 -0.68 -38.99
C VAL A 143 5.07 0.31 -39.21
N SER A 144 5.34 0.72 -40.46
CA SER A 144 6.39 1.70 -40.76
C SER A 144 6.12 3.09 -40.18
N SER A 145 4.86 3.39 -39.85
CA SER A 145 4.49 4.63 -39.16
C SER A 145 4.96 4.69 -37.70
N LEU A 146 5.30 3.54 -37.10
CA LEU A 146 5.71 3.43 -35.70
C LEU A 146 7.22 3.65 -35.54
N GLN A 147 7.59 4.46 -34.55
CA GLN A 147 8.98 4.82 -34.29
C GLN A 147 9.72 3.71 -33.55
N ILE A 148 10.93 3.39 -34.04
CA ILE A 148 11.86 2.48 -33.39
C ILE A 148 12.83 3.32 -32.56
N HIS A 149 12.93 3.02 -31.27
CA HIS A 149 13.84 3.72 -30.36
C HIS A 149 15.16 2.97 -30.20
N GLU A 150 16.24 3.72 -30.06
CA GLU A 150 17.57 3.18 -29.82
C GLU A 150 17.69 2.56 -28.41
N SER A 151 18.54 1.54 -28.26
CA SER A 151 18.57 0.53 -27.18
C SER A 151 18.92 1.02 -25.76
N ALA A 152 18.85 2.32 -25.48
CA ALA A 152 19.17 2.87 -24.16
C ALA A 152 18.00 2.76 -23.15
N SER A 153 16.77 2.50 -23.60
CA SER A 153 15.56 2.46 -22.77
C SER A 153 14.97 1.06 -22.57
N SER A 154 14.27 0.86 -21.44
CA SER A 154 13.48 -0.35 -21.16
C SER A 154 12.42 -0.54 -22.24
N CYS A 155 12.30 -1.75 -22.79
CA CYS A 155 11.29 -2.11 -23.77
C CYS A 155 9.87 -2.04 -23.20
N LEU A 156 9.67 -2.50 -21.97
CA LEU A 156 8.37 -2.48 -21.30
C LEU A 156 8.42 -1.53 -20.12
N ILE A 157 7.60 -0.48 -20.16
CA ILE A 157 7.52 0.57 -19.14
C ILE A 157 6.23 0.36 -18.34
N TRP A 158 6.30 0.55 -17.01
CA TRP A 158 5.10 0.60 -16.19
C TRP A 158 4.63 2.06 -16.06
N LYS A 159 3.47 2.37 -16.65
CA LYS A 159 2.92 3.72 -16.75
C LYS A 159 3.97 4.66 -17.36
N ASP A 160 4.44 5.64 -16.58
CA ASP A 160 5.44 6.63 -16.98
C ASP A 160 6.82 6.40 -16.30
N LEU A 161 6.99 5.25 -15.62
CA LEU A 161 8.21 4.96 -14.86
C LEU A 161 9.27 4.28 -15.72
N VAL A 162 10.30 5.06 -16.11
CA VAL A 162 11.47 4.56 -16.86
C VAL A 162 12.14 3.35 -16.18
N LYS A 163 12.14 3.33 -14.84
CA LYS A 163 12.61 2.20 -14.01
C LYS A 163 11.57 1.85 -12.96
N SER A 164 11.00 0.66 -13.09
CA SER A 164 9.97 0.15 -12.18
C SER A 164 10.61 -0.78 -11.14
N LYS A 165 10.22 -0.62 -9.86
CA LYS A 165 10.63 -1.46 -8.73
C LYS A 165 9.44 -2.27 -8.23
N PHE A 166 9.74 -3.36 -7.53
CA PHE A 166 8.71 -4.22 -6.92
C PHE A 166 7.73 -3.43 -6.03
N ARG A 167 8.25 -2.45 -5.29
CA ARG A 167 7.44 -1.58 -4.42
C ARG A 167 6.40 -0.77 -5.20
N ASP A 168 6.72 -0.31 -6.39
CA ASP A 168 5.82 0.52 -7.21
C ASP A 168 4.58 -0.29 -7.60
N PHE A 169 4.74 -1.58 -7.95
CA PHE A 169 3.62 -2.48 -8.21
C PHE A 169 2.76 -2.74 -6.96
N VAL A 170 3.39 -2.85 -5.77
CA VAL A 170 2.66 -3.02 -4.51
C VAL A 170 1.85 -1.77 -4.19
N GLU A 171 2.41 -0.58 -4.35
CA GLU A 171 1.70 0.68 -4.10
C GLU A 171 0.53 0.86 -5.07
N ASP A 172 0.72 0.50 -6.34
CA ASP A 172 -0.33 0.55 -7.36
C ASP A 172 -1.51 -0.39 -7.09
N PHE A 173 -1.25 -1.56 -6.50
CA PHE A 173 -2.32 -2.48 -6.08
C PHE A 173 -3.31 -1.82 -5.11
N TYR A 174 -2.84 -0.87 -4.30
CA TYR A 174 -3.65 -0.16 -3.31
C TYR A 174 -4.07 1.25 -3.76
N ASN A 175 -3.74 1.67 -4.98
CA ASN A 175 -3.94 3.06 -5.43
C ASN A 175 -5.42 3.49 -5.49
N SER A 176 -6.35 2.55 -5.68
CA SER A 176 -7.79 2.83 -5.67
C SER A 176 -8.38 3.00 -4.27
N LEU A 177 -7.62 2.73 -3.21
CA LEU A 177 -8.12 2.79 -1.85
C LEU A 177 -8.09 4.21 -1.27
N HIS A 178 -9.11 4.53 -0.49
CA HIS A 178 -9.22 5.81 0.20
C HIS A 178 -8.06 6.04 1.19
N VAL A 179 -7.52 7.25 1.21
CA VAL A 179 -6.46 7.68 2.13
C VAL A 179 -7.09 8.17 3.44
N CYS A 180 -6.79 7.52 4.56
CA CYS A 180 -7.36 7.88 5.86
C CYS A 180 -6.84 9.22 6.36
N SER A 181 -7.71 10.16 6.72
CA SER A 181 -7.33 11.51 7.18
C SER A 181 -6.41 11.52 8.41
N TRP A 182 -6.50 10.50 9.26
CA TRP A 182 -5.72 10.38 10.49
C TRP A 182 -4.34 9.76 10.31
N ASN A 183 -4.00 9.23 9.12
CA ASN A 183 -2.75 8.51 8.90
C ASN A 183 -1.52 9.35 9.26
N LYS A 184 -1.56 10.65 8.91
CA LYS A 184 -0.48 11.62 9.15
C LYS A 184 -0.24 11.89 10.64
N PHE A 185 -1.24 11.68 11.50
CA PHE A 185 -1.12 11.88 12.94
C PHE A 185 -0.51 10.68 13.65
N VAL A 186 -0.83 9.47 13.20
CA VAL A 186 -0.38 8.22 13.82
C VAL A 186 0.99 7.79 13.29
N TRP A 187 1.18 7.89 11.97
CA TRP A 187 2.36 7.38 11.27
C TRP A 187 3.40 8.46 10.94
N HIS A 188 3.39 9.55 11.69
CA HIS A 188 4.29 10.69 11.49
C HIS A 188 5.79 10.32 11.64
N LYS A 189 6.69 11.15 11.10
CA LYS A 189 8.15 10.83 10.97
C LYS A 189 8.84 10.46 12.29
N ARG A 190 8.42 11.03 13.41
CA ARG A 190 8.99 10.77 14.76
C ARG A 190 8.10 9.87 15.62
N ASN A 191 7.23 9.08 15.00
CA ASN A 191 6.38 8.16 15.75
C ASN A 191 7.21 7.08 16.45
N SER A 192 6.63 6.50 17.49
CA SER A 192 7.13 5.27 18.09
C SER A 192 6.12 4.16 17.83
N LEU A 193 6.50 3.17 17.02
CA LEU A 193 5.62 2.04 16.64
C LEU A 193 4.91 1.41 17.84
N LYS A 194 5.63 1.21 18.95
CA LYS A 194 5.08 0.69 20.21
C LYS A 194 3.85 1.45 20.70
N HIS A 195 3.84 2.78 20.57
CA HIS A 195 2.77 3.65 21.06
C HIS A 195 1.73 3.92 19.95
N ALA A 196 2.20 4.18 18.73
CA ALA A 196 1.36 4.48 17.57
C ALA A 196 0.38 3.34 17.25
N VAL A 197 0.79 2.08 17.39
CA VAL A 197 -0.09 0.91 17.18
C VAL A 197 -1.29 0.92 18.14
N TYR A 198 -1.16 1.40 19.37
CA TYR A 198 -2.30 1.45 20.30
C TYR A 198 -3.27 2.58 20.00
N VAL A 199 -2.78 3.71 19.47
CA VAL A 199 -3.65 4.76 18.93
C VAL A 199 -4.37 4.27 17.68
N TRP A 200 -3.65 3.61 16.76
CA TRP A 200 -4.25 2.95 15.60
C TRP A 200 -5.36 1.97 16.03
N LEU A 201 -5.08 1.07 16.97
CA LEU A 201 -6.07 0.15 17.54
C LEU A 201 -7.26 0.90 18.16
N ALA A 202 -7.06 2.06 18.78
CA ALA A 202 -8.15 2.86 19.33
C ALA A 202 -9.05 3.41 18.22
N LEU A 203 -8.46 3.90 17.12
CA LEU A 203 -9.16 4.49 15.99
C LEU A 203 -9.93 3.45 15.15
N VAL A 204 -9.38 2.25 14.99
CA VAL A 204 -10.03 1.18 14.19
C VAL A 204 -10.92 0.23 15.03
N GLY A 205 -11.18 0.55 16.30
CA GLY A 205 -11.95 -0.33 17.20
C GLY A 205 -11.25 -1.66 17.54
N GLY A 206 -9.93 -1.71 17.38
CA GLY A 206 -9.08 -2.85 17.64
C GLY A 206 -8.76 -3.08 19.13
N LEU A 207 -8.84 -2.04 19.97
CA LEU A 207 -8.64 -2.18 21.41
C LEU A 207 -9.68 -3.13 22.02
N LYS A 208 -9.24 -3.92 23.02
CA LYS A 208 -10.09 -4.89 23.71
C LYS A 208 -10.86 -4.24 24.86
N THR A 209 -11.53 -3.13 24.56
CA THR A 209 -12.45 -2.46 25.49
C THR A 209 -13.72 -3.29 25.68
N LYS A 210 -14.47 -3.07 26.75
CA LYS A 210 -15.68 -3.86 27.05
C LYS A 210 -16.76 -3.71 25.98
N ASP A 211 -16.99 -2.51 25.49
CA ASP A 211 -17.87 -2.23 24.35
C ASP A 211 -17.46 -3.03 23.09
N ALA A 212 -16.17 -3.00 22.73
CA ALA A 212 -15.64 -3.70 21.56
C ALA A 212 -15.69 -5.23 21.71
N LEU A 213 -15.62 -5.76 22.94
CA LEU A 213 -15.82 -7.18 23.23
C LEU A 213 -17.30 -7.58 23.11
N LYS A 214 -18.22 -6.74 23.62
CA LYS A 214 -19.66 -6.96 23.48
C LYS A 214 -20.13 -6.96 22.03
N LEU A 215 -19.64 -6.02 21.21
CA LEU A 215 -19.91 -6.00 19.76
C LEU A 215 -19.43 -7.26 19.03
N ARG A 216 -18.57 -8.06 19.66
CA ARG A 216 -18.06 -9.33 19.14
C ARG A 216 -18.72 -10.53 19.80
N ASN A 217 -19.87 -10.34 20.46
CA ASN A 217 -20.60 -11.37 21.20
C ASN A 217 -19.78 -12.04 22.32
N ILE A 218 -18.78 -11.34 22.87
CA ILE A 218 -18.02 -11.80 24.04
C ILE A 218 -18.65 -11.17 25.28
N TYR A 219 -19.30 -11.99 26.10
CA TYR A 219 -19.97 -11.54 27.31
C TYR A 219 -18.96 -11.16 28.40
N VAL A 220 -18.94 -9.87 28.73
CA VAL A 220 -18.13 -9.30 29.81
C VAL A 220 -18.91 -8.20 30.53
N PRO A 221 -18.69 -8.02 31.85
CA PRO A 221 -19.23 -6.87 32.56
C PRO A 221 -18.82 -5.57 31.88
N ALA A 222 -19.78 -4.66 31.71
CA ALA A 222 -19.57 -3.39 31.00
C ALA A 222 -18.63 -2.44 31.75
N ILE A 223 -18.53 -2.61 33.07
CA ILE A 223 -17.84 -1.70 33.98
C ILE A 223 -16.35 -1.61 33.61
N CYS A 224 -15.89 -0.38 33.47
CA CYS A 224 -14.52 -0.03 33.15
C CYS A 224 -13.56 -0.45 34.26
N SER A 225 -12.50 -1.18 33.87
CA SER A 225 -11.51 -1.66 34.84
C SER A 225 -10.61 -0.54 35.40
N LEU A 226 -10.65 0.66 34.80
CA LEU A 226 -9.89 1.82 35.27
C LEU A 226 -10.67 2.64 36.31
N CYS A 227 -11.96 2.92 36.08
CA CYS A 227 -12.79 3.78 36.95
C CYS A 227 -13.73 3.02 37.89
N GLN A 228 -14.06 1.76 37.57
CA GLN A 228 -14.99 0.90 38.32
C GLN A 228 -16.44 1.41 38.45
N SER A 229 -16.85 2.45 37.71
CA SER A 229 -18.17 3.07 37.85
C SER A 229 -18.98 3.24 36.56
N ALA A 230 -18.33 3.30 35.40
CA ALA A 230 -18.99 3.58 34.12
C ALA A 230 -18.69 2.51 33.05
N PRO A 231 -19.50 2.41 31.98
CA PRO A 231 -19.23 1.54 30.86
C PRO A 231 -17.89 1.85 30.17
N GLU A 232 -17.10 0.81 29.87
CA GLU A 232 -15.81 0.98 29.21
C GLU A 232 -15.97 1.19 27.71
N THR A 233 -15.65 2.39 27.25
CA THR A 233 -15.47 2.75 25.84
C THR A 233 -14.10 3.40 25.63
N VAL A 234 -13.66 3.52 24.38
CA VAL A 234 -12.42 4.25 24.03
C VAL A 234 -12.50 5.70 24.49
N TYR A 235 -13.64 6.37 24.28
CA TYR A 235 -13.86 7.75 24.72
C TYR A 235 -13.81 7.86 26.25
N HIS A 236 -14.50 6.94 26.94
CA HIS A 236 -14.52 6.91 28.39
C HIS A 236 -13.11 6.79 28.98
N LEU A 237 -12.35 5.83 28.44
CA LEU A 237 -11.03 5.47 28.95
C LEU A 237 -10.02 6.61 28.82
N PHE A 238 -10.05 7.38 27.73
CA PHE A 238 -9.01 8.35 27.41
C PHE A 238 -9.40 9.81 27.68
N PHE A 239 -10.69 10.17 27.63
CA PHE A 239 -11.12 11.58 27.66
C PHE A 239 -12.24 11.89 28.64
N GLU A 240 -13.21 10.99 28.82
CA GLU A 240 -14.33 11.25 29.75
C GLU A 240 -13.90 11.10 31.22
N PHE A 241 -13.12 10.05 31.54
CA PHE A 241 -12.75 9.78 32.92
C PHE A 241 -11.70 10.76 33.43
N GLN A 242 -12.01 11.43 34.55
CA GLN A 242 -11.19 12.52 35.09
C GLN A 242 -9.74 12.12 35.39
N TYR A 243 -9.48 10.88 35.83
CA TYR A 243 -8.11 10.38 36.04
C TYR A 243 -7.26 10.44 34.77
N SER A 244 -7.82 9.99 33.65
CA SER A 244 -7.14 9.98 32.35
C SER A 244 -6.99 11.40 31.80
N PHE A 245 -8.06 12.19 31.93
CA PHE A 245 -8.07 13.56 31.44
C PHE A 245 -7.11 14.48 32.22
N SER A 246 -6.98 14.30 33.54
CA SER A 246 -6.03 15.09 34.33
C SER A 246 -4.58 14.84 33.92
N ILE A 247 -4.24 13.61 33.50
CA ILE A 247 -2.90 13.27 32.98
C ILE A 247 -2.67 13.98 31.64
N LEU A 248 -3.67 13.96 30.75
CA LEU A 248 -3.60 14.68 29.48
C LEU A 248 -3.40 16.18 29.69
N ASN A 249 -4.25 16.82 30.51
CA ASN A 249 -4.16 18.26 30.78
C ASN A 249 -2.85 18.68 31.45
N SER A 250 -2.30 17.83 32.32
CA SER A 250 -1.02 18.12 32.99
C SER A 250 0.14 18.25 32.01
N ILE A 251 0.02 17.69 30.81
CA ILE A 251 1.04 17.78 29.75
C ILE A 251 0.60 18.72 28.63
N ILE A 252 -0.70 18.76 28.33
CA ILE A 252 -1.30 19.55 27.25
C ILE A 252 -2.44 20.39 27.83
N PRO A 253 -2.17 21.50 28.55
CA PRO A 253 -3.22 22.26 29.23
C PRO A 253 -4.32 22.78 28.29
N GLY A 254 -3.98 23.03 27.02
CA GLY A 254 -4.94 23.49 26.01
C GLY A 254 -6.07 22.50 25.68
N SER A 255 -6.02 21.24 26.15
CA SER A 255 -7.18 20.33 26.03
C SER A 255 -8.39 20.73 26.88
N GLU A 256 -8.22 21.64 27.85
CA GLU A 256 -9.35 22.23 28.59
C GLU A 256 -10.11 23.29 27.79
N ASN A 257 -9.55 23.81 26.70
CA ASN A 257 -10.18 24.85 25.89
C ASN A 257 -11.34 24.34 25.03
N PHE A 258 -11.60 23.03 25.04
CA PHE A 258 -12.72 22.45 24.32
C PHE A 258 -14.01 22.62 25.13
N LEU A 259 -15.10 22.99 24.47
CA LEU A 259 -16.44 23.05 25.07
C LEU A 259 -16.86 21.70 25.68
N LEU A 260 -16.48 20.60 25.02
CA LEU A 260 -16.69 19.22 25.48
C LEU A 260 -15.36 18.46 25.44
N ARG A 261 -15.20 17.43 26.26
CA ARG A 261 -14.00 16.57 26.24
C ARG A 261 -13.79 16.00 24.82
N PRO A 262 -12.61 16.18 24.20
CA PRO A 262 -12.39 15.84 22.80
C PRO A 262 -12.29 14.32 22.58
N THR A 263 -12.47 13.89 21.34
CA THR A 263 -12.02 12.57 20.86
C THR A 263 -10.54 12.60 20.46
N ILE A 264 -9.95 11.43 20.20
CA ILE A 264 -8.56 11.31 19.70
C ILE A 264 -8.35 12.19 18.46
N LEU A 265 -9.27 12.11 17.48
CA LEU A 265 -9.15 12.84 16.23
C LEU A 265 -9.34 14.35 16.42
N GLN A 266 -10.30 14.77 17.24
CA GLN A 266 -10.49 16.19 17.55
C GLN A 266 -9.25 16.79 18.24
N LEU A 267 -8.63 16.05 19.16
CA LEU A 267 -7.38 16.47 19.79
C LEU A 267 -6.25 16.59 18.75
N PHE A 268 -6.11 15.62 17.84
CA PHE A 268 -5.09 15.69 16.79
C PHE A 268 -5.30 16.84 15.80
N HIS A 269 -6.53 17.10 15.37
CA HIS A 269 -6.84 18.24 14.51
C HIS A 269 -6.58 19.58 15.20
N TRP A 270 -6.88 19.69 16.50
CA TRP A 270 -6.55 20.87 17.27
C TRP A 270 -5.04 21.05 17.44
N LEU A 271 -4.28 19.96 17.65
CA LEU A 271 -2.81 20.04 17.68
C LEU A 271 -2.24 20.48 16.33
N GLU A 272 -2.79 19.96 15.23
CA GLU A 272 -2.40 20.37 13.88
C GLU A 272 -2.61 21.87 13.66
N SER A 273 -3.76 22.42 14.04
CA SER A 273 -4.02 23.85 13.89
C SER A 273 -3.16 24.69 14.84
N LYS A 274 -2.96 24.25 16.08
CA LYS A 274 -2.19 24.98 17.10
C LYS A 274 -0.70 25.03 16.80
N TYR A 275 -0.13 23.96 16.22
CA TYR A 275 1.30 23.81 15.97
C TYR A 275 1.64 23.78 14.47
N ALA A 276 0.76 24.32 13.61
CA ALA A 276 0.94 24.36 12.16
C ALA A 276 2.28 24.98 11.73
N ALA A 277 2.80 25.95 12.49
CA ALA A 277 4.05 26.64 12.21
C ALA A 277 5.32 25.79 12.43
N SER A 278 5.25 24.68 13.18
CA SER A 278 6.41 23.86 13.52
C SER A 278 6.08 22.37 13.49
N HIS A 279 6.51 21.70 12.42
CA HIS A 279 6.41 20.24 12.30
C HIS A 279 7.13 19.50 13.44
N LEU A 280 8.21 20.08 13.98
CA LEU A 280 8.92 19.48 15.11
C LEU A 280 8.04 19.48 16.36
N SER A 281 7.44 20.62 16.69
CA SER A 281 6.55 20.77 17.84
C SER A 281 5.29 19.93 17.68
N LEU A 282 4.68 19.92 16.49
CA LEU A 282 3.52 19.07 16.19
C LEU A 282 3.87 17.59 16.40
N ASN A 283 4.97 17.10 15.81
CA ASN A 283 5.40 15.71 15.95
C ASN A 283 5.67 15.32 17.42
N PHE A 284 6.24 16.23 18.21
CA PHE A 284 6.46 16.00 19.64
C PHE A 284 5.13 15.85 20.39
N MET A 285 4.15 16.72 20.11
CA MET A 285 2.84 16.65 20.74
C MET A 285 2.06 15.38 20.34
N LEU A 286 2.09 15.02 19.05
CA LEU A 286 1.48 13.78 18.56
C LEU A 286 2.08 12.54 19.23
N LEU A 287 3.42 12.47 19.33
CA LEU A 287 4.12 11.40 20.04
C LEU A 287 3.70 11.35 21.51
N THR A 288 3.61 12.51 22.16
CA THR A 288 3.21 12.64 23.57
C THR A 288 1.80 12.09 23.81
N VAL A 289 0.84 12.44 22.94
CA VAL A 289 -0.53 11.88 23.00
C VAL A 289 -0.51 10.36 22.80
N CYS A 290 0.27 9.86 21.85
CA CYS A 290 0.42 8.41 21.66
C CYS A 290 0.96 7.71 22.91
N CYS A 291 1.95 8.31 23.57
CA CYS A 291 2.51 7.81 24.83
C CYS A 291 1.47 7.81 25.95
N ILE A 292 0.67 8.88 26.09
CA ILE A 292 -0.40 8.98 27.09
C ILE A 292 -1.42 7.85 26.89
N ILE A 293 -1.96 7.70 25.67
CA ILE A 293 -2.94 6.66 25.31
C ILE A 293 -2.40 5.27 25.65
N TYR A 294 -1.16 4.98 25.26
CA TYR A 294 -0.53 3.70 25.56
C TYR A 294 -0.35 3.47 27.07
N GLN A 295 0.09 4.47 27.84
CA GLN A 295 0.31 4.31 29.28
C GLN A 295 -1.01 4.13 30.03
N ILE A 296 -2.07 4.86 29.66
CA ILE A 296 -3.42 4.66 30.21
C ILE A 296 -3.94 3.26 29.88
N TRP A 297 -3.77 2.82 28.63
CA TRP A 297 -4.14 1.46 28.23
C TRP A 297 -3.38 0.39 29.02
N LYS A 298 -2.07 0.59 29.22
CA LYS A 298 -1.24 -0.30 30.04
C LYS A 298 -1.71 -0.32 31.49
N GLU A 299 -1.95 0.84 32.11
CA GLU A 299 -2.46 0.96 33.48
C GLU A 299 -3.79 0.21 33.64
N ARG A 300 -4.74 0.42 32.73
CA ARG A 300 -6.02 -0.30 32.75
C ARG A 300 -5.80 -1.82 32.73
N ASN A 301 -4.87 -2.32 31.93
CA ASN A 301 -4.58 -3.77 31.88
C ASN A 301 -3.87 -4.26 33.14
N CYS A 302 -2.95 -3.47 33.72
CA CYS A 302 -2.31 -3.77 35.01
C CYS A 302 -3.35 -3.89 36.13
N ARG A 303 -4.31 -2.96 36.23
CA ARG A 303 -5.40 -3.07 37.21
C ARG A 303 -6.26 -4.31 36.99
N ARG A 304 -6.57 -4.61 35.72
CA ARG A 304 -7.44 -5.72 35.35
C ARG A 304 -6.83 -7.10 35.62
N PHE A 305 -5.55 -7.28 35.31
CA PHE A 305 -4.91 -8.60 35.27
C PHE A 305 -3.78 -8.78 36.29
N GLY A 306 -3.15 -7.68 36.73
CA GLY A 306 -2.04 -7.69 37.69
C GLY A 306 -2.42 -7.20 39.08
N ASN A 307 -3.64 -6.65 39.27
CA ASN A 307 -4.08 -6.04 40.52
C ASN A 307 -3.14 -4.94 41.05
N GLU A 308 -2.42 -4.27 40.15
CA GLU A 308 -1.53 -3.14 40.44
C GLU A 308 -2.23 -1.82 40.11
N PHE A 309 -2.15 -0.85 41.02
CA PHE A 309 -2.84 0.45 40.90
C PHE A 309 -1.86 1.60 41.04
N LYS A 310 -1.81 2.48 40.03
CA LYS A 310 -1.04 3.72 40.09
C LYS A 310 -1.95 4.92 40.27
N SER A 311 -1.55 5.84 41.14
CA SER A 311 -2.15 7.18 41.19
C SER A 311 -1.92 7.93 39.87
N SER A 312 -2.71 8.97 39.62
CA SER A 312 -2.59 9.81 38.42
C SER A 312 -1.20 10.47 38.35
N SER A 313 -0.64 10.88 39.50
CA SER A 313 0.70 11.46 39.59
C SER A 313 1.81 10.47 39.22
N THR A 314 1.71 9.22 39.68
CA THR A 314 2.70 8.17 39.35
C THR A 314 2.63 7.78 37.88
N LEU A 315 1.43 7.69 37.30
CA LEU A 315 1.27 7.43 35.87
C LEU A 315 1.77 8.60 35.02
N LEU A 316 1.48 9.85 35.42
CA LEU A 316 2.00 11.06 34.77
C LEU A 316 3.53 11.08 34.74
N ASN A 317 4.19 10.76 35.86
CA ASN A 317 5.65 10.65 35.91
C ASN A 317 6.19 9.54 34.99
N SER A 318 5.46 8.43 34.87
CA SER A 318 5.79 7.35 33.94
C SER A 318 5.70 7.81 32.48
N VAL A 319 4.65 8.58 32.13
CA VAL A 319 4.50 9.19 30.81
C VAL A 319 5.67 10.13 30.50
N LYS A 320 5.98 11.06 31.42
CA LYS A 320 7.09 12.01 31.26
C LYS A 320 8.42 11.29 31.00
N LYS A 321 8.74 10.26 31.79
CA LYS A 321 9.94 9.44 31.60
C LYS A 321 10.00 8.79 30.22
N VAL A 322 8.88 8.25 29.72
CA VAL A 322 8.81 7.61 28.41
C VAL A 322 8.96 8.61 27.27
N VAL A 323 8.35 9.80 27.39
CA VAL A 323 8.49 10.86 26.40
C VAL A 323 9.93 11.37 26.34
N ILE A 324 10.53 11.70 27.49
CA ILE A 324 11.93 12.13 27.60
C ILE A 324 12.85 11.07 26.99
N GLY A 325 12.73 9.81 27.42
CA GLY A 325 13.55 8.72 26.89
C GLY A 325 13.37 8.42 25.40
N LYS A 326 12.35 8.98 24.74
CA LYS A 326 12.16 8.90 23.28
C LYS A 326 12.58 10.13 22.51
N VAL A 327 12.73 11.26 23.17
CA VAL A 327 13.18 12.51 22.53
C VAL A 327 14.70 12.64 22.58
N PHE A 328 15.34 12.11 23.63
CA PHE A 328 16.79 12.20 23.83
C PHE A 328 17.59 10.98 23.32
N ASN A 329 16.93 9.92 22.85
CA ASN A 329 17.55 8.73 22.23
C ASN A 329 17.16 8.65 20.76
#